data_AF-A0AAW2JF47-F1
#
_entry.id   AF-A0AAW2JF47-F1
#
_cell.length_a   1.000
_cell.length_b   1.000
_cell.length_c   1.000
_cell.angle_alpha   90.00
_cell.angle_beta   90.00
_cell.angle_gamma   90.00
#
_symmetry.space_group_name_H-M   'P 1'
#
loop_
_entity.id
_entity.type
_entity.pdbx_description
1 polymer ?
#
loop_
_entity_poly.entity_id
_entity_poly.type
_entity_poly.pdbx_seq_one_letter_code
_entity_poly.pdbx_strand_id
1 'polypeptide(L)'
;GLYLVKMMSDYIDMSNCLPALSAEIVHRVAEILKLFNSRTAHLVLGANALQVSGLRSITARHLAMASQVISFTYAIIPEIRRVLLLKVPETYKGLLQSELDRVATDYKNHRDEIHSKLVQIMRERLLVHLRSLPQIVEGWNRSEDTEQPSQFARSLTKEVGYLLRTLSKHLLEEDVQSIFGQVVVILHTQISDAFSRLEISTPQAKSSLHCDIQHILACIRALPSDNLSKSGPQNWGLLDEFLARTVGSEPSE
;
A
#
# COMPACT_ATOMS: atom_id res chain seq x y z
N GLY A 1 -7.80 19.03 -2.58
CA GLY A 1 -8.59 18.32 -3.60
C GLY A 1 -9.45 19.30 -4.37
N LEU A 2 -10.74 19.41 -4.06
CA LEU A 2 -11.69 20.18 -4.88
C LEU A 2 -11.34 21.67 -5.06
N TYR A 3 -10.85 22.33 -4.01
CA TYR A 3 -10.38 23.72 -4.13
C TYR A 3 -9.18 23.86 -5.09
N LEU A 4 -8.30 22.86 -5.16
CA LEU A 4 -7.21 22.85 -6.14
C LEU A 4 -7.77 22.80 -7.56
N VAL A 5 -8.74 21.92 -7.82
CA VAL A 5 -9.40 21.81 -9.14
C VAL A 5 -10.06 23.13 -9.52
N LYS A 6 -10.77 23.76 -8.58
CA LYS A 6 -11.36 25.08 -8.82
C LYS A 6 -10.30 26.11 -9.21
N MET A 7 -9.21 26.21 -8.44
CA MET A 7 -8.11 27.11 -8.79
C MET A 7 -7.54 26.80 -10.18
N MET A 8 -7.35 25.53 -10.54
CA MET A 8 -6.88 25.15 -11.88
C MET A 8 -7.85 25.62 -12.98
N SER A 9 -9.16 25.48 -12.76
CA SER A 9 -10.18 26.00 -13.68
C SER A 9 -10.06 27.52 -13.85
N ASP A 10 -9.96 28.25 -12.75
CA ASP A 10 -9.85 29.73 -12.78
C ASP A 10 -8.60 30.18 -13.56
N TYR A 11 -7.47 29.47 -13.43
CA TYR A 11 -6.26 29.74 -14.21
C TYR A 11 -6.40 29.38 -15.69
N ILE A 12 -7.11 28.30 -16.01
CA ILE A 12 -7.42 27.93 -17.40
C ILE A 12 -8.26 29.03 -18.06
N ASP A 13 -9.29 29.52 -17.38
CA ASP A 13 -10.14 30.62 -17.86
C ASP A 13 -9.33 31.90 -18.06
N MET A 14 -8.42 32.21 -17.12
CA MET A 14 -7.50 33.35 -17.26
C MET A 14 -6.59 33.21 -18.48
N SER A 15 -6.10 32.00 -18.79
CA SER A 15 -5.26 31.74 -19.97
C SER A 15 -6.01 32.02 -21.28
N ASN A 16 -7.32 31.74 -21.29
CA ASN A 16 -8.19 32.03 -22.43
C ASN A 16 -8.44 33.54 -22.58
N CYS A 17 -8.63 34.26 -21.48
CA CYS A 17 -8.90 35.70 -21.48
C CYS A 17 -7.64 36.56 -21.70
N LEU A 18 -6.46 36.09 -21.29
CA LEU A 18 -5.19 36.82 -21.32
C LEU A 18 -4.07 36.03 -22.03
N PRO A 19 -4.15 35.78 -23.35
CA PRO A 19 -3.19 34.93 -24.06
C PRO A 19 -1.73 35.42 -23.97
N ALA A 20 -1.52 36.73 -23.83
CA ALA A 20 -0.20 37.34 -23.64
C ALA A 20 0.49 36.88 -22.34
N LEU A 21 -0.27 36.40 -21.35
CA LEU A 21 0.24 35.90 -20.07
C LEU A 21 0.22 34.37 -20.01
N SER A 22 -0.07 33.67 -21.10
CA SER A 22 -0.22 32.21 -21.13
C SER A 22 0.96 31.46 -20.53
N ALA A 23 2.20 31.86 -20.83
CA ALA A 23 3.41 31.25 -20.28
C ALA A 23 3.52 31.44 -18.75
N GLU A 24 3.26 32.66 -18.25
CA GLU A 24 3.25 32.95 -16.81
C GLU A 24 2.16 32.14 -16.09
N ILE A 25 0.98 32.03 -16.70
CA ILE A 25 -0.13 31.24 -16.15
C ILE A 25 0.27 29.76 -16.03
N VAL A 26 0.93 29.19 -17.05
CA VAL A 26 1.40 27.80 -16.98
C VAL A 26 2.41 27.61 -15.84
N HIS A 27 3.36 28.53 -15.68
CA HIS A 27 4.30 28.51 -14.55
C HIS A 27 3.56 28.57 -13.19
N ARG A 28 2.56 29.44 -13.04
CA ARG A 28 1.79 29.55 -11.78
C ARG A 28 1.01 28.27 -11.47
N VAL A 29 0.42 27.65 -12.49
CA VAL A 29 -0.24 26.35 -12.35
C VAL A 29 0.74 25.29 -11.90
N ALA A 30 1.91 25.20 -12.53
CA ALA A 30 2.96 24.26 -12.13
C ALA A 30 3.39 24.45 -10.68
N GLU A 31 3.63 25.68 -10.24
CA GLU A 31 4.01 26.01 -8.87
C GLU A 31 2.93 25.64 -7.84
N ILE A 32 1.65 25.91 -8.15
CA ILE A 32 0.53 25.53 -7.27
C ILE A 32 0.45 24.00 -7.14
N LEU A 33 0.62 23.28 -8.24
CA LEU A 33 0.62 21.81 -8.23
C LEU A 33 1.81 21.27 -7.41
N LYS A 34 3.02 21.80 -7.57
CA LYS A 34 4.20 21.41 -6.77
C LYS A 34 3.98 21.70 -5.28
N LEU A 35 3.44 22.87 -4.96
CA LEU A 35 3.17 23.28 -3.58
C LEU A 35 2.12 22.36 -2.93
N PHE A 36 1.05 22.03 -3.66
CA PHE A 36 0.04 21.10 -3.17
C PHE A 36 0.62 19.71 -2.92
N ASN A 37 1.43 19.19 -3.84
CA ASN A 37 2.06 17.88 -3.72
C ASN A 37 2.98 17.81 -2.50
N SER A 38 3.93 18.73 -2.40
CA SER A 38 4.91 18.79 -1.31
C SER A 38 4.26 18.99 0.06
N ARG A 39 3.27 19.87 0.18
CA ARG A 39 2.52 20.05 1.44
C ARG A 39 1.77 18.77 1.83
N THR A 40 1.14 18.11 0.87
CA THR A 40 0.43 16.85 1.14
C THR A 40 1.43 15.79 1.64
N ALA A 41 2.56 15.62 0.95
CA ALA A 41 3.62 14.69 1.36
C ALA A 41 4.12 14.96 2.78
N HIS A 42 4.44 16.21 3.13
CA HIS A 42 4.85 16.56 4.49
C HIS A 42 3.79 16.26 5.55
N LEU A 43 2.51 16.48 5.23
CA LEU A 43 1.43 16.21 6.16
C LEU A 43 1.25 14.71 6.44
N VAL A 44 1.29 13.88 5.40
CA VAL A 44 0.96 12.45 5.54
C VAL A 44 2.17 11.52 5.68
N LEU A 45 3.24 11.73 4.91
CA LEU A 45 4.48 10.95 5.00
C LEU A 45 5.44 11.53 6.03
N GLY A 46 5.54 12.86 6.08
CA GLY A 46 6.33 13.58 7.10
C GLY A 46 5.68 13.64 8.49
N ALA A 47 4.43 13.16 8.62
CA ALA A 47 3.63 13.19 9.84
C ALA A 47 3.43 14.60 10.45
N ASN A 48 3.63 15.69 9.67
CA ASN A 48 3.44 17.05 10.15
C ASN A 48 1.99 17.35 10.52
N ALA A 49 1.02 16.60 9.96
CA ALA A 49 -0.39 16.72 10.34
C ALA A 49 -0.67 16.43 11.82
N LEU A 50 0.23 15.68 12.50
CA LEU A 50 0.13 15.47 13.95
C LEU A 50 0.28 16.79 14.72
N GLN A 51 1.16 17.68 14.25
CA GLN A 51 1.45 18.97 14.87
C GLN A 51 0.44 20.05 14.48
N VAL A 52 0.09 20.12 13.19
CA VAL A 52 -0.70 21.23 12.66
C VAL A 52 -2.22 20.97 12.63
N SER A 53 -2.66 19.72 12.82
CA SER A 53 -4.08 19.35 12.75
C SER A 53 -4.59 18.64 14.01
N GLY A 54 -3.78 18.54 15.06
CA GLY A 54 -4.17 17.91 16.33
C GLY A 54 -4.45 16.41 16.24
N LEU A 55 -4.02 15.75 15.17
CA LEU A 55 -4.18 14.31 15.02
C LEU A 55 -3.24 13.55 15.96
N ARG A 56 -3.75 12.50 16.61
CA ARG A 56 -2.92 11.62 17.45
C ARG A 56 -2.07 10.64 16.62
N SER A 57 -2.52 10.29 15.42
CA SER A 57 -1.81 9.38 14.52
C SER A 57 -2.24 9.57 13.06
N ILE A 58 -1.34 9.21 12.13
CA ILE A 58 -1.65 9.07 10.71
C ILE A 58 -2.05 7.61 10.48
N THR A 59 -3.32 7.38 10.13
CA THR A 59 -3.88 6.04 9.96
C THR A 59 -3.81 5.60 8.49
N ALA A 60 -3.99 4.29 8.24
CA ALA A 60 -4.12 3.77 6.87
C ALA A 60 -5.25 4.45 6.09
N ARG A 61 -6.31 4.89 6.77
CA ARG A 61 -7.40 5.67 6.17
C ARG A 61 -6.91 7.03 5.68
N HIS A 62 -6.12 7.75 6.49
CA HIS A 62 -5.57 9.06 6.09
C HIS A 62 -4.66 8.91 4.86
N LEU A 63 -3.80 7.89 4.85
CA LEU A 63 -2.93 7.58 3.73
C LEU A 63 -3.73 7.24 2.47
N ALA A 64 -4.76 6.39 2.58
CA ALA A 64 -5.60 6.01 1.45
C ALA A 64 -6.34 7.23 0.84
N MET A 65 -6.90 8.09 1.69
CA MET A 65 -7.55 9.32 1.23
C MET A 65 -6.57 10.29 0.56
N ALA A 66 -5.36 10.44 1.12
CA ALA A 66 -4.33 11.28 0.50
C ALA A 66 -3.91 10.71 -0.86
N SER A 67 -3.68 9.40 -0.95
CA SER A 67 -3.39 8.71 -2.20
C SER A 67 -4.46 8.97 -3.25
N GLN A 68 -5.75 8.92 -2.90
CA GLN A 68 -6.82 9.24 -3.86
C GLN A 68 -6.73 10.65 -4.41
N VAL A 69 -6.50 11.64 -3.55
CA VAL A 69 -6.40 13.03 -4.00
C VAL A 69 -5.17 13.24 -4.89
N ILE A 70 -4.05 12.58 -4.57
CA ILE A 70 -2.83 12.60 -5.39
C ILE A 70 -3.08 11.90 -6.73
N SER A 71 -3.65 10.68 -6.74
CA SER A 71 -3.99 9.94 -7.95
C SER A 71 -4.95 10.71 -8.86
N PHE A 72 -5.99 11.31 -8.28
CA PHE A 72 -6.93 12.14 -9.02
C PHE A 72 -6.24 13.35 -9.65
N THR A 73 -5.39 14.06 -8.88
CA THR A 73 -4.66 15.22 -9.40
C THR A 73 -3.69 14.80 -10.50
N TYR A 74 -2.97 13.69 -10.32
CA TYR A 74 -2.12 13.09 -11.34
C TYR A 74 -2.88 12.80 -12.64
N ALA A 75 -4.06 12.20 -12.55
CA ALA A 75 -4.88 11.83 -13.70
C ALA A 75 -5.37 13.04 -14.52
N ILE A 76 -5.57 14.21 -13.91
CA ILE A 76 -6.03 15.42 -14.61
C ILE A 76 -4.88 16.28 -15.16
N ILE A 77 -3.63 16.11 -14.71
CA ILE A 77 -2.49 16.89 -15.20
C ILE A 77 -2.33 16.84 -16.73
N PRO A 78 -2.47 15.67 -17.41
CA PRO A 78 -2.38 15.62 -18.87
C PRO A 78 -3.37 16.53 -19.58
N GLU A 79 -4.59 16.67 -19.05
CA GLU A 79 -5.63 17.51 -19.63
C GLU A 79 -5.40 18.98 -19.31
N ILE A 80 -5.01 19.31 -18.08
CA ILE A 80 -4.57 20.67 -17.69
C ILE A 80 -3.44 21.12 -18.62
N ARG A 81 -2.42 20.28 -18.82
CA ARG A 81 -1.30 20.52 -19.72
C ARG A 81 -1.77 20.76 -21.14
N ARG A 82 -2.64 19.88 -21.66
CA ARG A 82 -3.18 20.00 -23.03
C ARG A 82 -3.85 21.35 -23.23
N VAL A 83 -4.73 21.76 -22.32
CA VAL A 83 -5.49 23.01 -22.45
C VAL A 83 -4.58 24.23 -22.31
N LEU A 84 -3.72 24.28 -21.30
CA LEU A 84 -2.87 25.44 -21.04
C LEU A 84 -1.88 25.71 -22.17
N LEU A 85 -1.31 24.66 -22.79
CA LEU A 85 -0.31 24.81 -23.84
C LEU A 85 -0.89 25.24 -25.20
N LEU A 86 -2.21 25.22 -25.40
CA LEU A 86 -2.84 25.64 -26.67
C LEU A 86 -2.56 27.11 -27.01
N LYS A 87 -2.41 27.97 -26.00
CA LYS A 87 -2.23 29.42 -26.17
C LYS A 87 -0.79 29.89 -25.97
N VAL A 88 0.10 28.99 -25.57
CA VAL A 88 1.50 29.29 -25.33
C VAL A 88 2.25 29.43 -26.67
N PRO A 89 3.11 30.45 -26.85
CA PRO A 89 3.96 30.55 -28.04
C PRO A 89 4.93 29.38 -28.16
N GLU A 90 5.18 28.91 -29.39
CA GLU A 90 5.99 27.71 -29.66
C GLU A 90 7.37 27.75 -28.99
N THR A 91 7.99 28.94 -28.95
CA THR A 91 9.29 29.19 -28.31
C THR A 91 9.37 28.72 -26.85
N TYR A 92 8.26 28.77 -26.10
CA TYR A 92 8.21 28.42 -24.68
C TYR A 92 7.56 27.07 -24.39
N LYS A 93 6.83 26.50 -25.37
CA LYS A 93 6.03 25.27 -25.17
C LYS A 93 6.86 24.10 -24.66
N GLY A 94 8.02 23.84 -25.26
CA GLY A 94 8.87 22.71 -24.87
C GLY A 94 9.33 22.77 -23.41
N LEU A 95 9.76 23.96 -22.96
CA LEU A 95 10.18 24.18 -21.57
C LEU A 95 9.02 23.96 -20.60
N LEU A 96 7.88 24.61 -20.86
CA LEU A 96 6.69 24.54 -20.00
C LEU A 96 6.08 23.14 -19.97
N GLN A 97 6.08 22.43 -21.10
CA GLN A 97 5.69 21.04 -21.15
C GLN A 97 6.58 20.17 -20.26
N SER A 98 7.90 20.32 -20.37
CA SER A 98 8.85 19.56 -19.54
C SER A 98 8.66 19.84 -18.04
N GLU A 99 8.27 21.06 -17.67
CA GLU A 99 7.96 21.42 -16.29
C GLU A 99 6.71 20.67 -15.79
N LEU A 100 5.62 20.69 -16.55
CA LEU A 100 4.39 19.97 -16.18
C LEU A 100 4.59 18.45 -16.15
N ASP A 101 5.47 17.91 -17.02
CA ASP A 101 5.83 16.49 -17.02
C ASP A 101 6.60 16.09 -15.76
N ARG A 102 7.49 16.96 -15.28
CA ARG A 102 8.15 16.79 -13.98
C ARG A 102 7.14 16.81 -12.84
N VAL A 103 6.21 17.76 -12.85
CA VAL A 103 5.12 17.80 -11.85
C VAL A 103 4.32 16.49 -11.86
N ALA A 104 3.92 16.00 -13.03
CA ALA A 104 3.20 14.72 -13.13
C ALA A 104 4.02 13.55 -12.53
N THR A 105 5.32 13.53 -12.81
CA THR A 105 6.25 12.52 -12.25
C THR A 105 6.31 12.60 -10.72
N ASP A 106 6.38 13.81 -10.15
CA ASP A 106 6.41 14.00 -8.70
C ASP A 106 5.12 13.52 -8.01
N TYR A 107 3.96 13.68 -8.65
CA TYR A 107 2.70 13.16 -8.13
C TYR A 107 2.65 11.63 -8.18
N LYS A 108 3.14 11.03 -9.28
CA LYS A 108 3.25 9.58 -9.39
C LYS A 108 4.16 9.01 -8.30
N ASN A 109 5.35 9.58 -8.13
CA ASN A 109 6.30 9.15 -7.10
C ASN A 109 5.69 9.25 -5.70
N HIS A 110 5.03 10.36 -5.38
CA HIS A 110 4.39 10.54 -4.09
C HIS A 110 3.27 9.51 -3.84
N ARG A 111 2.46 9.18 -4.86
CA ARG A 111 1.47 8.09 -4.74
C ARG A 111 2.14 6.76 -4.42
N ASP A 112 3.19 6.43 -5.16
CA ASP A 112 3.91 5.16 -5.02
C ASP A 112 4.61 5.07 -3.64
N GLU A 113 5.09 6.20 -3.10
CA GLU A 113 5.59 6.31 -1.72
C GLU A 113 4.51 6.07 -0.67
N ILE A 114 3.29 6.61 -0.86
CA ILE A 114 2.16 6.35 0.03
C ILE A 114 1.80 4.85 0.04
N HIS A 115 1.76 4.23 -1.14
CA HIS A 115 1.50 2.79 -1.26
C HIS A 115 2.58 1.98 -0.56
N SER A 116 3.85 2.32 -0.77
CA SER A 116 4.99 1.71 -0.09
C SER A 116 4.89 1.85 1.44
N LYS A 117 4.43 3.01 1.93
CA LYS A 117 4.21 3.21 3.37
C LYS A 117 3.09 2.33 3.94
N LEU A 118 2.01 2.10 3.18
CA LEU A 118 0.93 1.18 3.57
C LEU A 118 1.44 -0.26 3.69
N VAL A 119 2.26 -0.71 2.74
CA VAL A 119 2.92 -2.03 2.78
C VAL A 119 3.85 -2.12 4.01
N GLN A 120 4.66 -1.09 4.25
CA GLN A 120 5.57 -1.04 5.39
C GLN A 120 4.82 -1.08 6.74
N ILE A 121 3.68 -0.41 6.86
CA ILE A 121 2.83 -0.50 8.07
C ILE A 121 2.41 -1.96 8.33
N MET A 122 2.00 -2.69 7.29
CA MET A 122 1.63 -4.10 7.45
C MET A 122 2.83 -4.97 7.80
N ARG A 123 4.01 -4.69 7.24
CA ARG A 123 5.27 -5.36 7.63
C ARG A 123 5.60 -5.14 9.10
N GLU A 124 5.52 -3.91 9.60
CA GLU A 124 5.78 -3.58 11.00
C GLU A 124 4.80 -4.31 11.93
N ARG A 125 3.52 -4.37 11.57
CA ARG A 125 2.49 -5.13 12.30
C ARG A 125 2.83 -6.62 12.35
N LEU A 126 3.19 -7.22 11.22
CA LEU A 126 3.61 -8.60 11.17
C LEU A 126 4.80 -8.86 12.10
N LEU A 127 5.84 -8.03 12.05
CA LEU A 127 7.03 -8.19 12.89
C LEU A 127 6.70 -8.07 14.39
N VAL A 128 5.74 -7.24 14.79
CA VAL A 128 5.28 -7.17 16.19
C VAL A 128 4.66 -8.50 16.62
N HIS A 129 3.79 -9.10 15.79
CA HIS A 129 3.19 -10.41 16.09
C HIS A 129 4.23 -11.53 16.09
N LEU A 130 5.21 -11.52 15.18
CA LEU A 130 6.26 -12.54 15.14
C LEU A 130 7.16 -12.54 16.40
N ARG A 131 7.27 -11.42 17.12
CA ARG A 131 8.05 -11.37 18.38
C ARG A 131 7.42 -12.16 19.52
N SER A 132 6.11 -12.37 19.52
CA SER A 132 5.45 -13.20 20.56
C SER A 132 5.49 -14.69 20.24
N LEU A 133 5.93 -15.05 19.03
CA LEU A 133 5.91 -16.43 18.54
C LEU A 133 6.68 -17.43 19.43
N PRO A 134 7.89 -17.13 19.97
CA PRO A 134 8.58 -18.06 20.86
C PRO A 134 7.77 -18.43 22.11
N GLN A 135 7.08 -17.46 22.72
CA GLN A 135 6.23 -17.68 23.89
C GLN A 135 5.00 -18.55 23.55
N ILE A 136 4.46 -18.38 22.35
CA ILE A 136 3.34 -19.19 21.85
C ILE A 136 3.79 -20.65 21.64
N VAL A 137 4.99 -20.86 21.09
CA VAL A 137 5.57 -22.20 20.85
C VAL A 137 5.82 -22.94 22.16
N GLU A 138 6.28 -22.25 23.21
CA GLU A 138 6.37 -22.86 24.55
C GLU A 138 5.01 -23.36 25.05
N GLY A 139 3.94 -22.63 24.75
CA GLY A 139 2.56 -23.01 25.06
C GLY A 139 2.09 -24.24 24.29
N TRP A 140 2.45 -24.36 23.01
CA TRP A 140 2.10 -25.53 22.19
C TRP A 140 2.64 -26.85 22.73
N ASN A 141 3.79 -26.82 23.41
CA ASN A 141 4.37 -28.00 24.04
C ASN A 141 3.64 -28.43 25.33
N ARG A 142 2.75 -27.58 25.88
CA ARG A 142 2.09 -27.79 27.19
C ARG A 142 0.58 -28.01 27.10
N SER A 143 -0.06 -27.73 25.96
CA SER A 143 -1.51 -27.78 25.80
C SER A 143 -1.97 -28.90 24.85
N GLU A 144 -3.04 -29.60 25.21
CA GLU A 144 -3.68 -30.62 24.36
C GLU A 144 -4.64 -30.02 23.32
N ASP A 145 -5.07 -28.77 23.51
CA ASP A 145 -6.04 -28.07 22.65
C ASP A 145 -5.35 -27.50 21.39
N THR A 146 -5.06 -28.40 20.44
CA THR A 146 -4.29 -28.11 19.20
C THR A 146 -5.16 -27.77 17.98
N GLU A 147 -6.49 -27.77 18.12
CA GLU A 147 -7.42 -27.58 17.01
C GLU A 147 -7.67 -26.10 16.65
N GLN A 148 -7.20 -25.14 17.46
CA GLN A 148 -7.45 -23.72 17.24
C GLN A 148 -6.20 -22.93 16.84
N PRO A 149 -6.33 -21.96 15.91
CA PRO A 149 -5.22 -21.09 15.56
C PRO A 149 -4.80 -20.24 16.77
N SER A 150 -3.50 -20.03 16.89
CA SER A 150 -2.88 -19.24 17.93
C SER A 150 -3.38 -17.79 17.93
N GLN A 151 -3.11 -17.09 19.04
CA GLN A 151 -3.39 -15.66 19.12
C GLN A 151 -2.61 -14.86 18.06
N PHE A 152 -1.40 -15.31 17.69
CA PHE A 152 -0.60 -14.75 16.62
C PHE A 152 -1.35 -14.80 15.28
N ALA A 153 -1.76 -16.00 14.84
CA ALA A 153 -2.45 -16.20 13.57
C ALA A 153 -3.78 -15.43 13.50
N ARG A 154 -4.57 -15.47 14.58
CA ARG A 154 -5.85 -14.75 14.68
C ARG A 154 -5.68 -13.23 14.64
N SER A 155 -4.70 -12.69 15.38
CA SER A 155 -4.48 -11.23 15.45
C SER A 155 -3.95 -10.69 14.13
N LEU A 156 -3.00 -11.39 13.51
CA LEU A 156 -2.43 -11.02 12.22
C LEU A 156 -3.51 -10.98 11.13
N THR A 157 -4.27 -12.06 10.96
CA THR A 157 -5.32 -12.16 9.93
C THR A 157 -6.43 -11.12 10.13
N LYS A 158 -6.76 -10.78 11.39
CA LYS A 158 -7.69 -9.70 11.72
C LYS A 158 -7.17 -8.33 11.28
N GLU A 159 -5.90 -8.03 11.52
CA GLU A 159 -5.29 -6.75 11.12
C GLU A 159 -5.15 -6.63 9.60
N VAL A 160 -4.77 -7.72 8.92
CA VAL A 160 -4.76 -7.81 7.45
C VAL A 160 -6.16 -7.52 6.90
N GLY A 161 -7.21 -8.16 7.45
CA GLY A 161 -8.59 -7.93 7.05
C GLY A 161 -9.08 -6.50 7.31
N TYR A 162 -8.65 -5.88 8.42
CA TYR A 162 -8.94 -4.47 8.71
C TYR A 162 -8.29 -3.53 7.68
N LEU A 163 -7.02 -3.77 7.34
CA LEU A 163 -6.32 -2.99 6.33
C LEU A 163 -7.02 -3.13 4.98
N LEU A 164 -7.34 -4.35 4.55
CA LEU A 164 -8.02 -4.61 3.28
C LEU A 164 -9.34 -3.86 3.18
N ARG A 165 -10.17 -3.98 4.22
CA ARG A 165 -11.46 -3.29 4.28
C ARG A 165 -11.30 -1.77 4.30
N THR A 166 -10.24 -1.25 4.93
CA THR A 166 -9.96 0.19 4.96
C THR A 166 -9.53 0.68 3.59
N LEU A 167 -8.62 -0.02 2.91
CA LEU A 167 -8.11 0.39 1.60
C LEU A 167 -9.19 0.23 0.52
N SER A 168 -9.92 -0.88 0.48
CA SER A 168 -10.98 -1.12 -0.51
C SER A 168 -12.13 -0.12 -0.45
N LYS A 169 -12.31 0.58 0.68
CA LYS A 169 -13.32 1.65 0.81
C LYS A 169 -12.90 2.97 0.18
N HIS A 170 -11.61 3.18 -0.06
CA HIS A 170 -11.07 4.47 -0.47
C HIS A 170 -10.25 4.39 -1.75
N LEU A 171 -9.55 3.28 -2.01
CA LEU A 171 -8.68 3.12 -3.17
C LEU A 171 -9.38 2.42 -4.35
N LEU A 172 -8.83 2.61 -5.55
CA LEU A 172 -9.24 1.85 -6.74
C LEU A 172 -8.79 0.39 -6.59
N GLU A 173 -9.50 -0.52 -7.26
CA GLU A 173 -9.23 -1.96 -7.16
C GLU A 173 -7.79 -2.31 -7.58
N GLU A 174 -7.28 -1.69 -8.65
CA GLU A 174 -5.90 -1.84 -9.13
C GLU A 174 -4.85 -1.45 -8.06
N ASP A 175 -5.08 -0.35 -7.35
CA ASP A 175 -4.17 0.12 -6.28
C ASP A 175 -4.20 -0.86 -5.10
N VAL A 176 -5.40 -1.37 -4.75
CA VAL A 176 -5.56 -2.37 -3.68
C VAL A 176 -4.84 -3.66 -4.06
N GLN A 177 -5.02 -4.16 -5.28
CA GLN A 177 -4.34 -5.36 -5.78
C GLN A 177 -2.82 -5.20 -5.76
N SER A 178 -2.29 -4.06 -6.22
CA SER A 178 -0.86 -3.77 -6.21
C SER A 178 -0.28 -3.73 -4.79
N ILE A 179 -0.95 -3.04 -3.85
CA ILE A 179 -0.53 -2.97 -2.45
C ILE A 179 -0.57 -4.37 -1.81
N PHE A 180 -1.67 -5.11 -1.99
CA PHE A 180 -1.80 -6.43 -1.37
C PHE A 180 -0.91 -7.49 -2.01
N GLY A 181 -0.57 -7.38 -3.29
CA GLY A 181 0.44 -8.22 -3.92
C GLY A 181 1.79 -8.13 -3.19
N GLN A 182 2.22 -6.91 -2.84
CA GLN A 182 3.44 -6.72 -2.05
C GLN A 182 3.30 -7.22 -0.61
N VAL A 183 2.15 -6.99 0.03
CA VAL A 183 1.86 -7.50 1.38
C VAL A 183 1.92 -9.04 1.41
N VAL A 184 1.33 -9.71 0.43
CA VAL A 184 1.35 -11.17 0.28
C VAL A 184 2.79 -11.69 0.25
N VAL A 185 3.65 -11.10 -0.58
CA VAL A 185 5.07 -11.49 -0.66
C VAL A 185 5.75 -11.35 0.71
N ILE A 186 5.50 -10.25 1.43
CA ILE A 186 6.06 -10.02 2.76
C ILE A 186 5.56 -11.06 3.77
N LEU A 187 4.25 -11.36 3.77
CA LEU A 187 3.65 -12.35 4.65
C LEU A 187 4.29 -13.74 4.43
N HIS A 188 4.37 -14.21 3.18
CA HIS A 188 5.01 -15.51 2.89
C HIS A 188 6.47 -15.54 3.35
N THR A 189 7.25 -14.52 2.99
CA THR A 189 8.69 -14.52 3.22
C THR A 189 9.02 -14.45 4.71
N GLN A 190 8.42 -13.52 5.44
CA GLN A 190 8.74 -13.27 6.85
C GLN A 190 8.18 -14.38 7.76
N ILE A 191 6.99 -14.90 7.47
CA ILE A 191 6.39 -15.98 8.28
C ILE A 191 7.15 -17.29 8.04
N SER A 192 7.47 -17.61 6.78
CA SER A 192 8.25 -18.82 6.47
C SER A 192 9.63 -18.78 7.11
N ASP A 193 10.32 -17.63 7.06
CA ASP A 193 11.62 -17.46 7.73
C ASP A 193 11.48 -17.64 9.25
N ALA A 194 10.50 -16.99 9.88
CA ALA A 194 10.28 -17.12 11.31
C ALA A 194 9.96 -18.57 11.74
N PHE A 195 9.10 -19.27 11.01
CA PHE A 195 8.74 -20.66 11.29
C PHE A 195 9.91 -21.63 11.06
N SER A 196 10.76 -21.38 10.07
CA SER A 196 11.95 -22.21 9.83
C SER A 196 12.98 -22.18 10.95
N ARG A 197 12.95 -21.12 11.79
CA ARG A 197 13.85 -20.95 12.93
C ARG A 197 13.31 -21.56 14.23
N LEU A 198 12.08 -22.09 14.22
CA LEU A 198 11.47 -22.69 15.41
C LEU A 198 11.95 -24.13 15.60
N GLU A 199 12.30 -24.46 16.84
CA GLU A 199 12.59 -25.85 17.23
C GLU A 199 11.29 -26.55 17.64
N ILE A 200 10.65 -27.23 16.69
CA ILE A 200 9.39 -27.95 16.90
C ILE A 200 9.67 -29.45 16.98
N SER A 201 9.66 -29.99 18.20
CA SER A 201 9.99 -31.39 18.46
C SER A 201 8.78 -32.26 18.79
N THR A 202 7.69 -31.68 19.30
CA THR A 202 6.51 -32.45 19.75
C THR A 202 5.45 -32.56 18.66
N PRO A 203 4.71 -33.68 18.58
CA PRO A 203 3.63 -33.84 17.59
C PRO A 203 2.50 -32.82 17.82
N GLN A 204 2.24 -32.44 19.07
CA GLN A 204 1.27 -31.39 19.41
C GLN A 204 1.68 -30.04 18.82
N ALA A 205 2.95 -29.66 18.95
CA ALA A 205 3.44 -28.40 18.39
C ALA A 205 3.47 -28.41 16.85
N LYS A 206 3.69 -29.57 16.21
CA LYS A 206 3.54 -29.71 14.76
C LYS A 206 2.09 -29.50 14.32
N SER A 207 1.12 -30.07 15.03
CA SER A 207 -0.32 -29.86 14.76
C SER A 207 -0.72 -28.40 14.89
N SER A 208 -0.31 -27.74 15.98
CA SER A 208 -0.58 -26.31 16.21
C SER A 208 0.05 -25.41 15.14
N LEU A 209 1.30 -25.67 14.75
CA LEU A 209 1.95 -24.95 13.66
C LEU A 209 1.19 -25.12 12.34
N HIS A 210 0.76 -26.34 12.04
CA HIS A 210 -0.01 -26.64 10.84
C HIS A 210 -1.35 -25.90 10.84
N CYS A 211 -2.07 -25.87 11.97
CA CYS A 211 -3.29 -25.09 12.13
C CYS A 211 -3.06 -23.58 11.87
N ASP A 212 -1.99 -23.01 12.43
CA ASP A 212 -1.60 -21.61 12.22
C ASP A 212 -1.31 -21.31 10.76
N ILE A 213 -0.51 -22.15 10.10
CA ILE A 213 -0.15 -21.96 8.69
C ILE A 213 -1.40 -22.04 7.82
N GLN A 214 -2.28 -23.01 8.04
CA GLN A 214 -3.52 -23.14 7.29
C GLN A 214 -4.44 -21.93 7.45
N HIS A 215 -4.60 -21.42 8.68
CA HIS A 215 -5.40 -20.24 8.97
C HIS A 215 -4.85 -18.99 8.26
N ILE A 216 -3.53 -18.81 8.29
CA ILE A 216 -2.85 -17.69 7.63
C ILE A 216 -2.95 -17.81 6.11
N LEU A 217 -2.70 -18.99 5.54
CA LEU A 217 -2.81 -19.22 4.09
C LEU A 217 -4.23 -19.02 3.58
N ALA A 218 -5.26 -19.42 4.34
CA ALA A 218 -6.65 -19.13 4.00
C ALA A 218 -6.90 -17.62 3.88
N CYS A 219 -6.34 -16.83 4.80
CA CYS A 219 -6.39 -15.38 4.71
C CYS A 219 -5.64 -14.83 3.48
N ILE A 220 -4.41 -15.30 3.22
CA ILE A 220 -3.59 -14.86 2.07
C ILE A 220 -4.30 -15.17 0.74
N ARG A 221 -4.88 -16.36 0.59
CA ARG A 221 -5.61 -16.77 -0.62
C ARG A 221 -6.81 -15.88 -0.91
N ALA A 222 -7.45 -15.32 0.12
CA ALA A 222 -8.58 -14.40 -0.03
C ALA A 222 -8.17 -12.96 -0.37
N LEU A 223 -6.87 -12.62 -0.37
CA LEU A 223 -6.40 -11.28 -0.69
C LEU A 223 -6.44 -11.01 -2.19
N PRO A 224 -6.80 -9.78 -2.61
CA PRO A 224 -6.82 -9.40 -4.02
C PRO A 224 -5.42 -9.53 -4.64
N SER A 225 -5.37 -10.02 -5.87
CA SER A 225 -4.13 -10.35 -6.57
C SER A 225 -4.29 -10.08 -8.07
N ASP A 226 -3.20 -9.62 -8.70
CA ASP A 226 -3.11 -9.39 -10.14
C ASP A 226 -2.95 -10.70 -10.94
N ASN A 227 -2.71 -11.83 -10.25
CA ASN A 227 -2.35 -13.10 -10.90
C ASN A 227 -3.59 -13.92 -11.31
N LEU A 228 -4.20 -13.56 -12.43
CA LEU A 228 -5.26 -14.34 -13.09
C LEU A 228 -4.74 -15.60 -13.84
N SER A 229 -3.42 -15.84 -13.90
CA SER A 229 -2.83 -16.70 -14.95
C SER A 229 -1.97 -17.89 -14.51
N LYS A 230 -1.99 -18.30 -13.24
CA LYS A 230 -1.26 -19.52 -12.82
C LYS A 230 -2.24 -20.62 -12.45
N SER A 231 -2.01 -21.82 -13.00
CA SER A 231 -2.80 -23.05 -12.77
C SER A 231 -2.71 -23.61 -11.33
N GLY A 232 -2.33 -22.76 -10.36
CA GLY A 232 -2.17 -23.10 -8.96
C GLY A 232 -3.06 -22.24 -8.06
N PRO A 233 -3.02 -22.49 -6.74
CA PRO A 233 -3.79 -21.69 -5.78
C PRO A 233 -3.43 -20.21 -5.87
N GLN A 234 -4.44 -19.35 -5.72
CA GLN A 234 -4.24 -17.89 -5.68
C GLN A 234 -3.26 -17.52 -4.56
N ASN A 235 -2.35 -16.58 -4.84
CA ASN A 235 -1.34 -16.10 -3.91
C ASN A 235 -0.43 -17.20 -3.34
N TRP A 236 -0.06 -18.19 -4.16
CA TRP A 236 0.93 -19.19 -3.76
C TRP A 236 2.31 -18.58 -3.48
N GLY A 237 3.00 -19.00 -2.42
CA GLY A 237 4.33 -18.52 -2.08
C GLY A 237 5.13 -19.41 -1.11
N LEU A 238 6.21 -18.85 -0.54
CA LEU A 238 7.18 -19.57 0.30
C LEU A 238 6.56 -20.30 1.49
N LEU A 239 5.50 -19.73 2.10
CA LEU A 239 4.79 -20.38 3.20
C LEU A 239 4.05 -21.66 2.76
N ASP A 240 3.53 -21.72 1.53
CA ASP A 240 2.95 -22.95 0.99
C ASP A 240 4.04 -24.01 0.77
N GLU A 241 5.21 -23.61 0.24
CA GLU A 241 6.36 -24.50 0.09
C GLU A 241 6.86 -25.03 1.44
N PHE A 242 6.88 -24.19 2.46
CA PHE A 242 7.23 -24.58 3.83
C PHE A 242 6.25 -25.64 4.36
N LEU A 243 4.94 -25.42 4.19
CA LEU A 243 3.91 -26.37 4.59
C LEU A 243 4.04 -27.72 3.85
N ALA A 244 4.32 -27.69 2.54
CA ALA A 244 4.49 -28.89 1.75
C ALA A 244 5.69 -29.72 2.23
N ARG A 245 6.79 -29.07 2.61
CA ARG A 245 7.99 -29.73 3.16
C ARG A 245 7.76 -30.32 4.54
N THR A 246 7.01 -29.65 5.41
CA THR A 246 6.73 -30.16 6.75
C THR A 246 5.78 -31.35 6.73
N VAL A 247 4.75 -31.34 5.88
CA VAL A 247 3.81 -32.46 5.71
C VAL A 247 4.45 -33.65 4.98
N GLY A 248 5.25 -33.40 3.94
CA GLY A 248 5.92 -34.46 3.17
C GLY A 248 7.09 -35.16 3.90
N SER A 249 7.38 -34.77 5.14
CA SER A 249 8.45 -35.34 5.98
C SER A 249 7.95 -36.32 7.04
N GLU A 250 6.66 -36.63 7.08
CA GLU A 250 6.16 -37.77 7.86
C GLU A 250 6.60 -39.08 7.18
N PRO A 251 7.36 -39.96 7.87
CA PRO A 251 7.73 -41.23 7.29
C PRO A 251 6.46 -42.07 7.09
N SER A 252 6.29 -42.57 5.88
CA SER A 252 5.32 -43.62 5.59
C SER A 252 5.63 -44.79 6.53
N GLU A 253 4.68 -45.15 7.37
CA GLU A 253 4.72 -46.36 8.22
C GLU A 253 5.03 -47.62 7.41
#